data_AF-A0A7D9KDY8-F1
#
_entry.id   AF-A0A7D9KDY8-F1
#
_cell.length_a   1.000
_cell.length_b   1.000
_cell.length_c   1.000
_cell.angle_alpha   90.00
_cell.angle_beta   90.00
_cell.angle_gamma   90.00
#
_symmetry.space_group_name_H-M   'P 1'
#
loop_
_entity.id
_entity.type
_entity.pdbx_description
1 polymer ?
#
loop_
_entity_poly.entity_id
_entity_poly.type
_entity_poly.pdbx_seq_one_letter_code
_entity_poly.pdbx_strand_id
1 'polypeptide(L)'
;TTSLPSTSQTIKPPPPLPIKPPPPLPIKPPPQTQEDKQAIYEAISRFPQDLSGLGVADVSRLLGHLNLSDYVQTFANELIDGTMLVSMDQESLESLGVKPFHCKKLLDFIGGWRPRA
;
A
#
# COMPACT_ATOMS: atom_id res chain seq x y z
N THR A 1 51.26 -31.32 52.05
CA THR A 1 50.22 -31.61 51.05
C THR A 1 49.81 -30.32 50.39
N THR A 2 50.34 -30.12 49.18
CA THR A 2 49.85 -29.44 47.96
C THR A 2 48.71 -28.39 47.98
N SER A 3 48.96 -27.31 47.19
CA SER A 3 48.03 -26.44 46.41
C SER A 3 47.47 -25.16 47.06
N LEU A 4 47.38 -23.96 46.44
CA LEU A 4 47.55 -23.43 45.07
C LEU A 4 47.77 -21.88 45.13
N PRO A 5 48.33 -21.22 44.10
CA PRO A 5 48.41 -19.76 44.01
C PRO A 5 47.13 -19.12 43.40
N SER A 6 46.77 -17.93 43.89
CA SER A 6 45.62 -17.14 43.42
C SER A 6 46.08 -16.13 42.35
N THR A 7 45.67 -16.32 41.11
CA THR A 7 45.91 -15.40 39.99
C THR A 7 44.68 -14.53 39.76
N SER A 8 44.79 -13.23 40.02
CA SER A 8 43.81 -12.23 39.56
C SER A 8 43.89 -12.10 38.03
N GLN A 9 42.92 -12.64 37.31
CA GLN A 9 42.72 -12.32 35.90
C GLN A 9 41.79 -11.11 35.77
N THR A 10 42.31 -10.02 35.22
CA THR A 10 41.53 -8.86 34.77
C THR A 10 40.82 -9.21 33.46
N ILE A 11 39.49 -9.32 33.48
CA ILE A 11 38.68 -9.57 32.28
C ILE A 11 38.46 -8.22 31.58
N LYS A 12 39.09 -7.99 30.42
CA LYS A 12 38.78 -6.83 29.56
C LYS A 12 37.41 -7.06 28.88
N PRO A 13 36.54 -6.04 28.79
CA PRO A 13 35.29 -6.16 28.05
C PRO A 13 35.56 -6.33 26.54
N PRO A 14 34.70 -7.07 25.82
CA PRO A 14 34.85 -7.24 24.37
C PRO A 14 34.63 -5.90 23.65
N PRO A 15 35.27 -5.69 22.49
CA PRO A 15 35.07 -4.49 21.69
C PRO A 15 33.62 -4.43 21.14
N PRO A 16 33.03 -3.24 21.00
CA PRO A 16 31.72 -3.09 20.39
C PRO A 16 31.75 -3.54 18.92
N LEU A 17 30.74 -4.31 18.52
CA LEU A 17 30.59 -4.76 17.13
C LEU A 17 30.36 -3.55 16.21
N PRO A 18 30.88 -3.56 14.96
CA PRO A 18 30.59 -2.51 13.99
C PRO A 18 29.08 -2.44 13.72
N ILE A 19 28.46 -1.30 14.03
CA ILE A 19 27.05 -1.03 13.68
C ILE A 19 27.02 -0.78 12.17
N LYS A 20 26.55 -1.77 11.40
CA LYS A 20 26.29 -1.58 9.97
C LYS A 20 25.13 -0.59 9.81
N PRO A 21 25.22 0.40 8.91
CA PRO A 21 24.09 1.28 8.63
C PRO A 21 22.89 0.44 8.15
N PRO A 22 21.66 0.82 8.52
CA PRO A 22 20.47 0.11 8.05
C PRO A 22 20.43 0.15 6.51
N PRO A 23 20.03 -0.94 5.84
CA PRO A 23 19.88 -0.92 4.41
C PRO A 23 18.83 0.14 4.01
N PRO A 24 18.99 0.83 2.87
CA PRO A 24 17.96 1.68 2.33
C PRO A 24 16.66 0.89 2.21
N LEU A 25 15.55 1.44 2.70
CA LEU A 25 14.24 0.83 2.53
C LEU A 25 14.00 0.56 1.03
N PRO A 26 13.51 -0.62 0.63
CA PRO A 26 13.21 -0.88 -0.77
C PRO A 26 12.12 0.10 -1.24
N ILE A 27 12.50 1.02 -2.13
CA ILE A 27 11.56 1.76 -2.96
C ILE A 27 10.95 0.70 -3.88
N LYS A 28 9.76 0.18 -3.54
CA LYS A 28 9.13 -0.90 -4.30
C LYS A 28 8.90 -0.43 -5.76
N PRO A 29 9.50 -1.10 -6.76
CA PRO A 29 9.17 -0.86 -8.16
C PRO A 29 7.70 -1.24 -8.44
N PRO A 30 7.11 -0.80 -9.57
CA PRO A 30 5.83 -1.35 -10.04
C PRO A 30 5.91 -2.89 -10.11
N PRO A 31 4.81 -3.61 -9.85
CA PRO A 31 4.81 -5.07 -9.64
C PRO A 31 5.56 -5.81 -10.76
N GLN A 32 6.69 -6.44 -10.43
CA GLN A 32 7.61 -7.04 -11.41
C GLN A 32 7.43 -8.57 -11.53
N THR A 33 6.77 -9.22 -10.56
CA THR A 33 6.55 -10.67 -10.55
C THR A 33 5.07 -11.05 -10.57
N GLN A 34 4.76 -12.29 -10.96
CA GLN A 34 3.38 -12.84 -10.96
C GLN A 34 2.77 -12.84 -9.55
N GLU A 35 3.61 -13.02 -8.53
CA GLU A 35 3.23 -12.98 -7.11
C GLU A 35 2.75 -11.58 -6.69
N ASP A 36 3.41 -10.52 -7.16
CA ASP A 36 2.99 -9.15 -6.89
C ASP A 36 1.60 -8.85 -7.49
N LYS A 37 1.33 -9.34 -8.70
CA LYS A 37 0.01 -9.18 -9.35
C LYS A 37 -1.09 -9.93 -8.59
N GLN A 38 -0.81 -11.15 -8.12
CA GLN A 38 -1.76 -11.92 -7.32
C GLN A 38 -2.09 -11.21 -6.01
N ALA A 39 -1.09 -10.67 -5.32
CA ALA A 39 -1.29 -9.89 -4.09
C ALA A 39 -2.17 -8.65 -4.34
N ILE A 40 -2.01 -7.97 -5.48
CA ILE A 40 -2.86 -6.85 -5.87
C ILE A 40 -4.30 -7.32 -6.11
N TYR A 41 -4.51 -8.41 -6.85
CA TYR A 41 -5.86 -8.94 -7.08
C TYR A 41 -6.55 -9.38 -5.78
N GLU A 42 -5.81 -9.99 -4.85
CA GLU A 42 -6.34 -10.32 -3.53
C GLU A 42 -6.67 -9.06 -2.72
N ALA A 43 -5.80 -8.04 -2.73
CA ALA A 43 -6.10 -6.78 -2.05
C ALA A 43 -7.36 -6.11 -2.60
N ILE A 44 -7.53 -6.12 -3.92
CA ILE A 44 -8.72 -5.58 -4.59
C ILE A 44 -9.99 -6.37 -4.24
N SER A 45 -9.90 -7.72 -4.17
CA SER A 45 -11.06 -8.58 -3.88
C SER A 45 -11.58 -8.44 -2.45
N ARG A 46 -10.76 -7.93 -1.53
CA ARG A 46 -11.13 -7.69 -0.13
C ARG A 46 -11.95 -6.41 0.08
N PHE A 47 -12.01 -5.51 -0.90
CA PHE A 47 -12.90 -4.35 -0.79
C PHE A 47 -14.36 -4.79 -0.83
N PRO A 48 -15.24 -4.17 -0.02
CA PRO A 48 -16.66 -4.49 -0.02
C PRO A 48 -17.27 -4.25 -1.41
N GLN A 49 -18.38 -4.93 -1.69
CA GLN A 49 -19.15 -4.68 -2.92
C GLN A 49 -19.79 -3.30 -2.87
N ASP A 50 -20.42 -2.97 -1.74
CA ASP A 50 -20.88 -1.62 -1.45
C ASP A 50 -19.72 -0.77 -0.94
N LEU A 51 -19.36 0.24 -1.72
CA LEU A 51 -18.26 1.17 -1.41
C LEU A 51 -18.73 2.39 -0.62
N SER A 52 -20.04 2.58 -0.39
CA SER A 52 -20.60 3.80 0.22
C SER A 52 -20.06 4.06 1.63
N GLY A 53 -19.70 3.02 2.38
CA GLY A 53 -19.13 3.10 3.73
C GLY A 53 -17.64 3.43 3.80
N LEU A 54 -16.95 3.61 2.67
CA LEU A 54 -15.53 3.95 2.66
C LEU A 54 -15.31 5.43 3.02
N GLY A 55 -14.30 5.72 3.84
CA GLY A 55 -13.83 7.09 4.03
C GLY A 55 -12.87 7.53 2.92
N VAL A 56 -12.53 8.82 2.89
CA VAL A 56 -11.59 9.41 1.90
C VAL A 56 -10.23 8.68 1.85
N ALA A 57 -9.71 8.27 3.01
CA ALA A 57 -8.46 7.50 3.08
C ALA A 57 -8.58 6.10 2.48
N ASP A 58 -9.75 5.46 2.59
CA ASP A 58 -10.01 4.15 2.00
C ASP A 58 -10.21 4.23 0.49
N VAL A 59 -10.88 5.28 0.01
CA VAL A 59 -10.98 5.60 -1.42
C VAL A 59 -9.58 5.78 -2.01
N SER A 60 -8.71 6.53 -1.33
CA SER A 60 -7.31 6.71 -1.74
C SER A 60 -6.56 5.37 -1.84
N ARG A 61 -6.73 4.47 -0.86
CA ARG A 61 -6.13 3.13 -0.89
C ARG A 61 -6.69 2.27 -2.02
N LEU A 62 -8.00 2.32 -2.26
CA LEU A 62 -8.68 1.61 -3.34
C LEU A 62 -8.14 2.04 -4.71
N LEU A 63 -7.99 3.34 -4.95
CA LEU A 63 -7.41 3.86 -6.19
C LEU A 63 -5.98 3.36 -6.38
N GLY A 64 -5.17 3.35 -5.31
CA GLY A 64 -3.82 2.80 -5.34
C GLY A 64 -3.79 1.33 -5.79
N HIS A 65 -4.64 0.47 -5.21
CA HIS A 65 -4.73 -0.94 -5.59
C HIS A 65 -5.27 -1.14 -7.01
N LEU A 66 -6.20 -0.29 -7.47
CA LEU A 66 -6.69 -0.31 -8.85
C LEU A 66 -5.69 0.24 -9.87
N ASN A 67 -4.48 0.58 -9.44
CA ASN A 67 -3.43 1.13 -10.29
C ASN A 67 -3.87 2.49 -10.89
N LEU A 68 -4.61 3.27 -10.10
CA LEU A 68 -5.14 4.61 -10.37
C LEU A 68 -4.48 5.66 -9.45
N SER A 69 -3.25 5.40 -9.00
CA SER A 69 -2.51 6.21 -8.03
C SER A 69 -2.35 7.68 -8.44
N ASP A 70 -2.32 7.96 -9.74
CA ASP A 70 -2.23 9.31 -10.31
C ASP A 70 -3.38 10.23 -9.87
N TYR A 71 -4.53 9.65 -9.50
CA TYR A 71 -5.74 10.40 -9.11
C TYR A 71 -5.95 10.50 -7.59
N VAL A 72 -5.11 9.83 -6.79
CA VAL A 72 -5.28 9.77 -5.33
C VAL A 72 -5.29 11.18 -4.71
N GLN A 73 -4.35 12.03 -5.12
CA GLN A 73 -4.28 13.42 -4.65
C GLN A 73 -5.54 14.20 -5.02
N THR A 74 -6.02 14.07 -6.26
CA THR A 74 -7.24 14.75 -6.73
C THR A 74 -8.45 14.34 -5.89
N PHE A 75 -8.68 13.04 -5.72
CA PHE A 75 -9.82 12.54 -4.96
C PHE A 75 -9.75 12.92 -3.47
N ALA A 76 -8.55 12.92 -2.89
CA ALA A 76 -8.34 13.33 -1.50
C ALA A 76 -8.58 14.84 -1.30
N ASN A 77 -8.11 15.69 -2.22
CA ASN A 77 -8.29 17.14 -2.16
C ASN A 77 -9.76 17.55 -2.33
N GLU A 78 -10.50 16.84 -3.19
CA GLU A 78 -11.94 17.03 -3.40
C GLU A 78 -12.79 16.30 -2.34
N LEU A 79 -12.16 15.72 -1.31
CA LEU A 79 -12.80 15.04 -0.18
C LEU A 79 -13.78 13.93 -0.61
N ILE A 80 -13.43 13.19 -1.67
CA ILE A 80 -14.29 12.14 -2.22
C ILE A 80 -14.23 10.91 -1.31
N ASP A 81 -15.31 10.71 -0.57
CA ASP A 81 -15.56 9.51 0.21
C ASP A 81 -16.32 8.45 -0.62
N GLY A 82 -16.61 7.30 0.00
CA GLY A 82 -17.29 6.19 -0.62
C GLY A 82 -18.70 6.55 -1.10
N THR A 83 -19.43 7.37 -0.35
CA THR A 83 -20.79 7.79 -0.70
C THR A 83 -20.79 8.69 -1.93
N MET A 84 -19.87 9.65 -2.00
CA MET A 84 -19.70 10.49 -3.18
C MET A 84 -19.21 9.66 -4.37
N LEU A 85 -18.24 8.76 -4.17
CA LEU A 85 -17.68 7.91 -5.21
C LEU A 85 -18.74 7.07 -5.92
N VAL A 86 -19.65 6.40 -5.18
CA VAL A 86 -20.70 5.57 -5.80
C VAL A 86 -21.76 6.37 -6.54
N SER A 87 -21.87 7.68 -6.26
CA SER A 87 -22.79 8.58 -6.95
C SER A 87 -22.21 9.21 -8.22
N MET A 88 -20.90 9.06 -8.46
CA MET A 88 -20.24 9.63 -9.62
C MET A 88 -20.64 8.93 -10.91
N ASP A 89 -20.81 9.73 -11.97
CA ASP A 89 -20.97 9.27 -13.34
C ASP A 89 -19.72 9.55 -14.18
N GLN A 90 -19.78 9.20 -15.46
CA GLN A 90 -18.68 9.39 -16.41
C GLN A 90 -18.27 10.86 -16.50
N GLU A 91 -19.23 11.79 -16.57
CA GLU A 91 -19.00 13.23 -16.73
C GLU A 91 -18.31 13.82 -15.49
N SER A 92 -18.77 13.42 -14.30
CA SER A 92 -18.18 13.86 -13.03
C SER A 92 -16.73 13.40 -12.89
N LEU A 93 -16.42 12.17 -13.30
CA LEU A 93 -15.05 11.63 -13.28
C LEU A 93 -14.15 12.34 -14.30
N GLU A 94 -14.64 12.59 -15.50
CA GLU A 94 -13.90 13.34 -16.52
C GLU A 94 -13.62 14.78 -16.08
N SER A 95 -14.55 15.41 -15.36
CA SER A 95 -14.37 16.75 -14.78
C SER A 95 -13.25 16.80 -13.73
N LEU A 96 -12.95 15.69 -13.06
CA LEU A 96 -11.77 15.53 -12.18
C LEU A 96 -10.47 15.24 -12.94
N GLY A 97 -10.50 15.20 -14.27
CA GLY A 97 -9.35 14.87 -15.12
C GLY A 97 -9.04 13.38 -15.19
N VAL A 98 -9.98 12.50 -14.82
CA VAL A 98 -9.81 11.06 -14.99
C VAL A 98 -9.91 10.72 -16.48
N LYS A 99 -8.98 9.90 -16.98
CA LYS A 99 -8.95 9.53 -18.41
C LYS A 99 -10.13 8.61 -18.75
N PRO A 100 -10.68 8.64 -19.97
CA PRO A 100 -11.88 7.86 -20.33
C PRO A 100 -11.80 6.37 -19.99
N PHE A 101 -10.65 5.73 -20.23
CA PHE A 101 -10.43 4.32 -19.86
C PHE A 101 -10.46 4.09 -18.35
N HIS A 102 -9.90 5.00 -17.56
CA HIS A 102 -9.89 4.92 -16.10
C HIS A 102 -11.27 5.21 -15.52
N CYS A 103 -12.05 6.12 -16.12
CA CYS A 103 -13.46 6.33 -15.74
C CYS A 103 -14.24 5.03 -15.91
N LYS A 104 -14.17 4.39 -17.09
CA LYS A 104 -14.82 3.10 -17.33
C LYS A 104 -14.40 2.05 -16.30
N LYS A 105 -13.10 1.90 -16.06
CA LYS A 105 -12.57 0.92 -15.09
C LYS A 105 -13.13 1.15 -13.68
N LEU A 106 -13.22 2.40 -13.25
CA LEU A 106 -13.72 2.77 -11.92
C LEU A 106 -15.25 2.58 -11.83
N LEU A 107 -16.00 2.96 -12.86
CA LEU A 107 -17.45 2.75 -12.92
C LEU A 107 -17.81 1.26 -12.94
N ASP A 108 -17.10 0.44 -13.72
CA ASP A 108 -17.28 -1.02 -13.72
C ASP A 108 -17.01 -1.58 -12.31
N PHE A 109 -15.97 -1.07 -11.63
CA PHE A 109 -15.64 -1.46 -10.26
C PHE A 109 -16.72 -1.07 -9.25
N ILE A 110 -17.25 0.15 -9.34
CA ILE A 110 -18.40 0.62 -8.54
C ILE A 110 -19.62 -0.27 -8.80
N GLY A 111 -19.83 -0.69 -10.06
CA GLY A 111 -20.87 -1.64 -10.48
C GLY A 111 -20.65 -3.10 -10.03
N GLY A 112 -19.64 -3.36 -9.21
CA GLY A 112 -19.38 -4.67 -8.59
C GLY A 112 -18.41 -5.57 -9.35
N TRP A 113 -17.89 -5.13 -10.50
CA TRP A 113 -16.82 -5.87 -11.17
C TRP A 113 -15.55 -5.89 -10.31
N ARG A 114 -14.90 -7.04 -10.23
CA ARG A 114 -13.58 -7.20 -9.60
C ARG A 114 -12.66 -7.92 -10.60
N PRO A 115 -11.41 -7.46 -10.81
CA PRO A 115 -10.45 -8.16 -11.63
C PRO A 115 -10.20 -9.58 -11.10
N ARG A 116 -10.11 -10.56 -11.99
CA ARG A 116 -9.77 -11.95 -11.65
C ARG A 116 -8.29 -12.19 -11.98
N ALA A 117 -7.61 -12.95 -11.12
CA ALA A 117 -6.25 -13.42 -11.35
C ALA A 117 -6.17 -14.45 -12.47
#